data_AF-A0A6L3EU91-F1
#
_entry.id   AF-A0A6L3EU91-F1
#
_cell.length_a   1.000
_cell.length_b   1.000
_cell.length_c   1.000
_cell.angle_alpha   90.00
_cell.angle_beta   90.00
_cell.angle_gamma   90.00
#
_symmetry.space_group_name_H-M   'P 1'
#
loop_
_entity.id
_entity.type
_entity.pdbx_description
1 polymer ?
#
loop_
_entity_poly.entity_id
_entity_poly.type
_entity_poly.pdbx_seq_one_letter_code
_entity_poly.pdbx_strand_id
1 'polypeptide(L)'
;MFEAVFVIPLIICAYGVFLVKACLVIYYLIARNRWRSTDGKVVHAKIVKKKIRRDRFRYFYQTQLEYDYFVDDVLYHGHRFSFVERINFGRNPAYSKDNAEFILRFYPVNSEVSVLYNPRNPSQAVIEKTVVDRNTILLFLVYLVMTMMLICVSSG
;
A
#
# COMPACT_ATOMS: atom_id res chain seq x y z
N MET A 1 -13.15 13.91 -36.07
CA MET A 1 -14.01 12.77 -35.62
C MET A 1 -13.23 11.48 -35.34
N PHE A 2 -12.29 11.02 -36.18
CA PHE A 2 -11.57 9.75 -35.97
C PHE A 2 -10.68 9.70 -34.71
N GLU A 3 -10.03 10.80 -34.33
CA GLU A 3 -9.18 10.89 -33.13
C GLU A 3 -9.94 10.62 -31.82
N ALA A 4 -11.19 11.10 -31.72
CA ALA A 4 -12.01 10.93 -30.51
C ALA A 4 -12.36 9.46 -30.22
N VAL A 5 -12.50 8.64 -31.27
CA VAL A 5 -12.90 7.23 -31.14
C VAL A 5 -11.81 6.39 -30.46
N PHE A 6 -10.53 6.75 -30.63
CA PHE A 6 -9.41 6.05 -29.99
C PHE A 6 -9.15 6.50 -28.55
N VAL A 7 -9.51 7.73 -28.19
CA VAL A 7 -9.26 8.30 -26.85
C VAL A 7 -10.29 7.83 -25.82
N ILE A 8 -11.56 7.71 -26.23
CA ILE A 8 -12.67 7.28 -25.36
C ILE A 8 -12.43 5.94 -24.64
N PRO A 9 -12.01 4.83 -25.30
CA PRO A 9 -11.77 3.57 -24.62
C PRO A 9 -10.61 3.63 -23.62
N LEU A 10 -9.58 4.46 -23.88
CA LEU A 10 -8.48 4.70 -22.95
C LEU A 10 -8.96 5.40 -21.65
N ILE A 11 -9.90 6.34 -21.79
CA ILE A 11 -10.56 7.02 -20.66
C ILE A 11 -11.39 6.05 -19.84
N ILE A 12 -12.19 5.20 -20.50
CA ILE A 12 -13.02 4.20 -19.83
C ILE A 12 -12.14 3.19 -19.07
N CYS A 13 -11.05 2.72 -19.68
CA CYS A 13 -10.10 1.82 -19.02
C CYS A 13 -9.45 2.47 -17.78
N ALA A 14 -8.96 3.71 -17.89
CA ALA A 14 -8.34 4.41 -16.78
C ALA A 14 -9.33 4.66 -15.63
N TYR A 15 -10.56 5.08 -15.97
CA TYR A 15 -11.63 5.28 -14.99
C TYR A 15 -12.04 3.96 -14.32
N GLY A 16 -12.11 2.87 -15.08
CA GLY A 16 -12.35 1.52 -14.55
C GLY A 16 -11.29 1.10 -13.54
N VAL A 17 -10.01 1.30 -13.84
CA VAL A 17 -8.90 1.00 -12.90
C VAL A 17 -9.00 1.87 -11.64
N PHE A 18 -9.35 3.14 -11.79
CA PHE A 18 -9.57 4.04 -10.65
C PHE A 18 -10.74 3.58 -9.78
N LEU A 19 -11.88 3.23 -10.37
CA LEU A 19 -13.05 2.73 -9.66
C LEU A 19 -12.76 1.43 -8.91
N VAL A 20 -12.04 0.48 -9.53
CA VAL A 20 -11.63 -0.76 -8.86
C VAL A 20 -10.75 -0.46 -7.65
N LYS A 21 -9.77 0.43 -7.79
CA LYS A 21 -8.94 0.87 -6.65
C LYS A 21 -9.76 1.56 -5.57
N ALA A 22 -10.66 2.47 -5.94
CA ALA A 22 -11.53 3.18 -5.01
C ALA A 22 -12.44 2.19 -4.26
N CYS A 23 -13.03 1.23 -4.97
CA CYS A 23 -13.89 0.20 -4.39
C CYS A 23 -13.10 -0.72 -3.45
N LEU A 24 -11.86 -1.09 -3.80
CA LEU A 24 -10.96 -1.81 -2.90
C LEU A 24 -10.67 -0.97 -1.65
N VAL A 25 -10.27 0.29 -1.81
CA VAL A 25 -9.99 1.19 -0.67
C VAL A 25 -11.22 1.32 0.24
N ILE A 26 -12.41 1.56 -0.32
CA ILE A 26 -13.66 1.65 0.44
C ILE A 26 -13.97 0.33 1.15
N TYR A 27 -13.84 -0.81 0.47
CA TYR A 27 -13.98 -2.12 1.11
C TYR A 27 -13.01 -2.30 2.28
N TYR A 28 -11.74 -1.89 2.12
CA TYR A 28 -10.76 -1.91 3.20
C TYR A 28 -11.10 -0.94 4.33
N LEU A 29 -11.63 0.25 4.04
CA LEU A 29 -12.07 1.22 5.04
C LEU A 29 -13.28 0.70 5.84
N ILE A 30 -14.21 0.01 5.19
CA ILE A 30 -15.35 -0.64 5.87
C ILE A 30 -14.86 -1.82 6.71
N ALA A 31 -13.93 -2.63 6.19
CA ALA A 31 -13.31 -3.72 6.95
C ALA A 31 -12.54 -3.20 8.17
N ARG A 32 -11.84 -2.07 8.05
CA ARG A 32 -11.08 -1.39 9.11
C ARG A 32 -11.93 -1.06 10.34
N ASN A 33 -13.21 -0.72 10.16
CA ASN A 33 -14.10 -0.41 11.28
C ASN A 33 -14.44 -1.63 12.15
N ARG A 34 -14.18 -2.85 11.65
CA ARG A 34 -14.46 -4.09 12.37
C ARG A 34 -13.23 -4.70 13.04
N TRP A 35 -12.03 -4.18 12.78
CA TRP A 35 -10.78 -4.73 13.30
C TRP A 35 -10.47 -4.16 14.67
N ARG A 36 -10.07 -5.04 15.61
CA ARG A 36 -9.72 -4.67 16.98
C ARG A 36 -8.22 -4.43 17.08
N SER A 37 -7.82 -3.60 18.05
CA SER A 37 -6.42 -3.39 18.39
C SER A 37 -6.04 -4.28 19.56
N THR A 38 -4.83 -4.84 19.53
CA THR A 38 -4.16 -5.50 20.65
C THR A 38 -2.72 -5.01 20.71
N ASP A 39 -2.07 -5.18 21.85
CA ASP A 39 -0.66 -4.88 21.98
C ASP A 39 0.16 -6.08 21.50
N GLY A 40 1.19 -5.80 20.72
CA GLY A 40 2.12 -6.78 20.19
C GLY A 40 3.56 -6.34 20.40
N LYS A 41 4.48 -7.26 20.13
CA LYS A 41 5.91 -7.05 20.31
C LYS A 41 6.66 -7.39 19.03
N VAL A 42 7.54 -6.49 18.60
CA VAL A 42 8.39 -6.75 17.43
C VAL A 42 9.45 -7.80 17.78
N VAL A 43 9.42 -8.94 17.09
CA VAL A 43 10.38 -10.04 17.28
C VAL A 43 11.51 -10.02 16.25
N HIS A 44 11.24 -9.51 15.04
CA HIS A 44 12.23 -9.40 13.99
C HIS A 44 12.10 -8.07 13.25
N ALA A 45 13.22 -7.37 13.05
CA ALA A 45 13.24 -6.12 12.30
C ALA A 45 14.55 -6.02 11.52
N LYS A 46 14.50 -6.16 10.20
CA LYS A 46 15.69 -6.18 9.33
C LYS A 46 15.46 -5.50 8.00
N ILE A 47 16.47 -4.82 7.48
CA ILE A 47 16.48 -4.32 6.09
C ILE A 47 17.13 -5.36 5.19
N VAL A 48 16.40 -5.81 4.17
CA VAL A 48 16.90 -6.70 3.12
C VAL A 48 17.07 -5.91 1.83
N LYS A 49 18.27 -5.99 1.26
CA LYS A 49 18.56 -5.43 -0.06
C LYS A 49 18.20 -6.48 -1.13
N LYS A 50 17.17 -6.20 -1.93
CA LYS A 50 16.78 -7.08 -3.05
C LYS A 50 17.21 -6.49 -4.39
N LYS A 51 17.53 -7.38 -5.32
CA LYS A 51 17.99 -7.04 -6.66
C LYS A 51 16.85 -7.26 -7.66
N ILE A 52 16.45 -6.23 -8.39
CA ILE A 52 15.51 -6.38 -9.51
C ILE A 52 16.32 -6.58 -10.79
N ARG A 53 16.02 -7.65 -11.52
CA ARG A 53 16.60 -7.92 -12.84
C ARG A 53 15.69 -7.27 -13.90
N ARG A 54 15.97 -6.01 -14.26
CA ARG A 54 15.36 -5.31 -15.40
C ARG A 54 16.41 -4.41 -16.03
N ASP A 55 17.15 -4.92 -17.02
CA ASP A 55 18.11 -4.25 -17.93
C ASP A 55 19.25 -3.40 -17.34
N ARG A 56 19.11 -2.89 -16.11
CA ARG A 56 20.11 -2.23 -15.29
C ARG A 56 19.94 -2.75 -13.86
N PHE A 57 21.04 -3.03 -13.19
CA PHE A 57 20.99 -3.49 -11.80
C PHE A 57 20.46 -2.37 -10.90
N ARG A 58 19.17 -2.44 -10.53
CA ARG A 58 18.57 -1.57 -9.53
C ARG A 58 18.37 -2.37 -8.24
N TYR A 59 18.93 -1.86 -7.15
CA TYR A 59 18.70 -2.38 -5.81
C TYR A 59 17.51 -1.66 -5.18
N PHE A 60 16.71 -2.39 -4.42
CA PHE A 60 15.71 -1.81 -3.53
C PHE A 60 15.91 -2.37 -2.12
N TYR A 61 15.58 -1.56 -1.13
CA TYR A 61 15.59 -1.96 0.27
C TYR A 61 14.18 -2.39 0.65
N GLN A 62 14.06 -3.45 1.44
CA GLN A 62 12.79 -3.95 1.94
C GLN A 62 12.94 -4.12 3.44
N THR A 63 12.13 -3.42 4.23
CA THR A 63 12.02 -3.69 5.67
C THR A 63 11.21 -4.97 5.86
N GLN A 64 11.81 -5.97 6.50
CA GLN A 64 11.16 -7.14 7.06
C GLN A 64 10.90 -6.87 8.53
N LEU A 65 9.62 -6.84 8.91
CA LEU A 65 9.17 -6.63 10.28
C LEU A 65 8.27 -7.80 10.64
N GLU A 66 8.62 -8.53 11.68
CA GLU A 66 7.82 -9.61 12.25
C GLU A 66 7.52 -9.26 13.71
N TYR A 67 6.29 -9.54 14.12
CA TYR A 67 5.77 -9.18 15.42
C TYR A 67 4.83 -10.26 15.93
N ASP A 68 4.82 -10.38 17.24
CA ASP A 68 4.02 -11.34 17.98
C ASP A 68 2.93 -10.59 18.71
N TYR A 69 1.72 -11.15 18.74
CA TYR A 69 0.59 -10.57 19.42
C TYR A 69 -0.32 -11.66 19.98
N PHE A 70 -0.99 -11.33 21.08
CA PHE A 70 -1.93 -12.24 21.73
C PHE A 70 -3.36 -11.85 21.40
N VAL A 71 -4.16 -12.85 21.06
CA VAL A 71 -5.62 -12.75 20.91
C VAL A 71 -6.23 -13.92 21.68
N ASP A 72 -6.98 -13.61 22.73
CA ASP A 72 -7.64 -14.62 23.59
C ASP A 72 -6.65 -15.70 24.08
N ASP A 73 -5.50 -15.28 24.62
CA ASP A 73 -4.38 -16.13 25.09
C ASP A 73 -3.68 -17.00 24.02
N VAL A 74 -4.04 -16.83 22.74
CA VAL A 74 -3.37 -17.50 21.62
C VAL A 74 -2.32 -16.56 21.02
N LEU A 75 -1.09 -17.06 20.92
CA LEU A 75 0.02 -16.37 20.25
C LEU A 75 -0.14 -16.42 18.73
N TYR A 76 -0.11 -15.26 18.09
CA TYR A 76 -0.09 -15.12 16.65
C TYR A 76 1.14 -14.37 16.17
N HIS A 77 1.60 -14.73 14.97
CA HIS A 77 2.73 -14.11 14.31
C HIS A 77 2.25 -13.30 13.11
N GLY A 78 2.61 -12.02 13.08
CA GLY A 78 2.29 -11.08 12.02
C GLY A 78 3.56 -10.58 11.33
N HIS A 79 3.46 -10.35 10.03
CA HIS A 79 4.56 -9.84 9.19
C HIS A 79 4.14 -8.67 8.29
N ARG A 80 2.89 -8.23 8.41
CA ARG A 80 2.30 -7.24 7.52
C ARG A 80 2.38 -5.87 8.16
N PHE A 81 2.90 -4.91 7.40
CA PHE A 81 3.00 -3.53 7.86
C PHE A 81 1.69 -2.77 7.62
N SER A 82 1.06 -2.98 6.47
CA SER A 82 -0.22 -2.34 6.13
C SER A 82 -1.11 -3.23 5.26
N PHE A 83 -2.40 -2.89 5.19
CA PHE A 83 -3.38 -3.58 4.34
C PHE A 83 -3.05 -3.55 2.84
N VAL A 84 -2.34 -2.51 2.38
CA VAL A 84 -2.13 -2.21 0.95
C VAL A 84 -0.76 -2.68 0.46
N GLU A 85 0.06 -3.28 1.34
CA GLU A 85 1.39 -3.82 0.99
C GLU A 85 1.33 -4.80 -0.21
N ARG A 86 0.19 -5.47 -0.43
CA ARG A 86 -0.08 -6.32 -1.61
C ARG A 86 -0.43 -5.57 -2.90
N ILE A 87 -1.10 -4.43 -2.82
CA ILE A 87 -1.65 -3.70 -4.00
C ILE A 87 -0.57 -2.82 -4.62
N ASN A 88 0.39 -2.41 -3.80
CA ASN A 88 1.58 -1.72 -4.23
C ASN A 88 2.58 -2.75 -4.77
N PHE A 89 2.41 -3.14 -6.05
CA PHE A 89 3.31 -4.00 -6.83
C PHE A 89 4.79 -3.70 -6.51
N GLY A 90 5.38 -4.49 -5.61
CA GLY A 90 6.78 -4.35 -5.18
C GLY A 90 7.11 -3.05 -4.44
N ARG A 91 6.11 -2.25 -4.04
CA ARG A 91 6.24 -0.96 -3.36
C ARG A 91 6.08 -1.09 -1.85
N ASN A 92 7.01 -1.78 -1.19
CA ASN A 92 7.22 -1.53 0.25
C ASN A 92 7.60 -0.05 0.43
N PRO A 93 7.20 0.60 1.55
CA PRO A 93 7.51 2.00 1.84
C PRO A 93 9.02 2.32 1.87
N ALA A 94 9.87 1.29 1.83
CA ALA A 94 11.32 1.30 1.98
C ALA A 94 12.13 1.42 0.66
N TYR A 95 11.67 2.13 -0.37
CA TYR A 95 12.46 2.26 -1.60
C TYR A 95 13.83 2.90 -1.43
N SER A 96 13.93 3.85 -0.51
CA SER A 96 15.20 4.42 -0.08
C SER A 96 15.68 3.69 1.16
N LYS A 97 16.99 3.47 1.24
CA LYS A 97 17.65 2.98 2.46
C LYS A 97 17.27 3.85 3.66
N ASP A 98 17.18 5.16 3.47
CA ASP A 98 16.86 6.12 4.54
C ASP A 98 15.44 5.93 5.08
N ASN A 99 14.45 5.66 4.21
CA ASN A 99 13.09 5.35 4.65
C ASN A 99 13.05 4.02 5.41
N ALA A 100 13.81 3.02 4.95
CA ALA A 100 13.88 1.71 5.58
C ALA A 100 14.49 1.81 6.99
N GLU A 101 15.57 2.59 7.11
CA GLU A 101 16.22 2.90 8.38
C GLU A 101 15.34 3.74 9.29
N PHE A 102 14.62 4.72 8.75
CA PHE A 102 13.64 5.52 9.50
C PHE A 102 12.58 4.62 10.13
N ILE A 103 11.94 3.73 9.36
CA ILE A 103 10.93 2.79 9.89
C ILE A 103 11.52 1.90 11.00
N LEU A 104 12.72 1.35 10.82
CA LEU A 104 13.37 0.53 11.85
C LEU A 104 13.70 1.32 13.13
N ARG A 105 13.91 2.64 13.05
CA ARG A 105 14.11 3.48 14.25
C ARG A 105 12.84 3.63 15.07
N PHE A 106 11.67 3.65 14.44
CA PHE A 106 10.38 3.71 15.16
C PHE A 106 9.94 2.34 15.67
N TYR A 107 10.35 1.26 15.00
CA TYR A 107 9.99 -0.11 15.34
C TYR A 107 11.23 -0.99 15.59
N PRO A 108 12.01 -0.72 16.65
CA PRO A 108 13.15 -1.56 17.00
C PRO A 108 12.69 -2.94 17.50
N VAL A 109 13.58 -3.93 17.44
CA VAL A 109 13.31 -5.25 18.02
C VAL A 109 13.00 -5.10 19.52
N ASN A 110 12.01 -5.84 20.00
CA ASN A 110 11.41 -5.76 21.33
C ASN A 110 10.58 -4.50 21.63
N SER A 111 10.31 -3.62 20.66
CA SER A 111 9.35 -2.54 20.86
C SER A 111 7.92 -3.06 20.94
N GLU A 112 7.11 -2.40 21.76
CA GLU A 112 5.66 -2.58 21.80
C GLU A 112 5.03 -1.83 20.62
N VAL A 113 4.11 -2.53 19.93
CA VAL A 113 3.42 -2.03 18.74
C VAL A 113 1.94 -2.31 18.85
N SER A 114 1.12 -1.35 18.42
CA SER A 114 -0.32 -1.57 18.30
C SER A 114 -0.60 -2.41 17.06
N VAL A 115 -1.13 -3.60 17.26
CA VAL A 115 -1.47 -4.55 16.21
C VAL A 115 -2.98 -4.56 16.00
N LEU A 116 -3.42 -4.23 14.80
CA LEU A 116 -4.81 -4.37 14.41
C LEU A 116 -5.04 -5.74 13.79
N TYR A 117 -5.91 -6.53 14.41
CA TYR A 117 -6.29 -7.86 13.93
C TYR A 117 -7.77 -7.93 13.53
N ASN A 118 -8.08 -8.85 12.62
CA ASN A 118 -9.45 -9.17 12.24
C ASN A 118 -10.08 -10.13 13.27
N PRO A 119 -11.12 -9.75 14.02
CA PRO A 119 -11.73 -10.64 15.01
C PRO A 119 -12.39 -11.89 14.40
N ARG A 120 -12.71 -11.89 13.09
CA ARG A 120 -13.20 -13.08 12.39
C ARG A 120 -12.08 -14.01 11.92
N ASN A 121 -10.86 -13.49 11.82
CA ASN A 121 -9.69 -14.26 11.43
C ASN A 121 -8.42 -13.63 12.03
N PRO A 122 -8.06 -14.00 13.27
CA PRO A 122 -6.97 -13.36 14.01
C PRO A 122 -5.62 -13.40 13.29
N SER A 123 -5.38 -14.40 12.44
CA SER A 123 -4.16 -14.50 11.61
C SER A 123 -3.95 -13.31 10.64
N GLN A 124 -5.00 -12.52 10.39
CA GLN A 124 -4.91 -11.30 9.61
C GLN A 124 -4.69 -10.12 10.55
N ALA A 125 -3.44 -9.69 10.66
CA ALA A 125 -3.04 -8.53 11.45
C ALA A 125 -2.14 -7.55 10.69
N VAL A 126 -2.14 -6.28 11.11
CA VAL A 126 -1.30 -5.19 10.58
C VAL A 126 -0.89 -4.21 11.69
N ILE A 127 0.26 -3.55 11.56
CA ILE A 127 0.73 -2.52 12.52
C ILE A 127 0.23 -1.11 12.14
N GLU A 128 0.30 -0.72 10.85
CA GLU A 128 -0.02 0.66 10.44
C GLU A 128 -1.35 0.79 9.67
N LYS A 129 -2.11 1.83 10.02
CA LYS A 129 -3.51 1.99 9.65
C LYS A 129 -3.79 2.92 8.47
N THR A 130 -2.79 3.40 7.73
CA THR A 130 -3.03 4.39 6.67
C THR A 130 -2.28 4.08 5.39
N VAL A 131 -3.04 3.83 4.33
CA VAL A 131 -2.53 3.91 2.96
C VAL A 131 -3.59 4.57 2.09
N VAL A 132 -3.72 5.89 2.26
CA VAL A 132 -4.10 6.70 1.10
C VAL A 132 -2.78 7.16 0.51
N ASP A 133 -2.32 6.46 -0.52
CA ASP A 133 -1.15 6.90 -1.29
C ASP A 133 -1.49 8.26 -1.88
N ARG A 134 -0.93 9.34 -1.30
CA ARG A 134 -1.02 10.72 -1.81
C ARG A 134 -0.73 10.80 -3.31
N ASN A 135 0.13 9.90 -3.79
CA ASN A 135 0.52 9.79 -5.19
C ASN A 135 -0.60 9.28 -6.11
N THR A 136 -1.54 8.46 -5.62
CA THR A 136 -2.65 7.94 -6.43
C THR A 136 -3.66 9.05 -6.77
N ILE A 137 -3.96 9.93 -5.81
CA ILE A 137 -4.83 11.09 -6.02
C ILE A 137 -4.20 12.05 -7.03
N LEU A 138 -2.89 12.28 -6.90
CA LEU A 138 -2.13 13.19 -7.76
C LEU A 138 -2.05 12.67 -9.20
N LEU A 139 -1.83 11.37 -9.40
CA LEU A 139 -1.84 10.74 -10.73
C LEU A 139 -3.21 10.81 -11.42
N PHE A 140 -4.30 10.66 -10.66
CA PHE A 140 -5.66 10.80 -11.20
C PHE A 140 -5.96 12.25 -11.63
N LEU A 141 -5.54 13.24 -10.83
CA LEU A 141 -5.65 14.67 -11.16
C LEU A 141 -4.89 15.03 -12.43
N VAL A 142 -3.63 14.59 -12.55
CA VAL A 142 -2.81 14.81 -13.75
C VAL A 142 -3.47 14.18 -14.97
N TYR A 143 -4.01 12.96 -14.83
CA TYR A 143 -4.72 12.30 -15.91
C TYR A 143 -5.95 13.10 -16.37
N LEU A 144 -6.78 13.57 -15.43
CA LEU A 144 -7.98 14.35 -15.73
C LEU A 144 -7.63 15.65 -16.49
N VAL A 145 -6.58 16.35 -16.07
CA VAL A 145 -6.09 17.56 -16.73
C VAL A 145 -5.59 17.26 -18.15
N MET A 146 -4.83 16.18 -18.34
CA MET A 146 -4.35 15.76 -19.67
C MET A 146 -5.51 15.44 -20.62
N THR A 147 -6.56 14.77 -20.13
CA THR A 147 -7.75 14.48 -20.94
C THR A 147 -8.54 15.74 -21.29
N MET A 148 -8.65 16.71 -20.37
CA MET A 148 -9.28 18.00 -20.65
C MET A 148 -8.54 18.77 -21.75
N MET A 149 -7.20 18.82 -21.70
CA MET A 149 -6.41 19.51 -22.72
C MET A 149 -6.59 18.89 -24.11
N LEU A 150 -6.61 17.55 -24.21
CA LEU A 150 -6.81 16.84 -25.48
C LEU A 150 -8.20 17.13 -26.07
N ILE A 151 -9.23 17.20 -25.24
CA ILE A 151 -10.59 17.55 -25.69
C ILE A 151 -10.63 19.00 -26.18
N CYS A 152 -10.04 19.95 -25.44
CA CYS A 152 -9.97 21.35 -25.85
C CYS A 152 -9.24 21.55 -27.18
N VAL A 153 -8.10 20.87 -27.40
CA VAL A 153 -7.32 20.95 -28.65
C VAL A 153 -8.06 20.29 -29.82
N SER A 154 -8.87 19.25 -29.58
CA SER A 154 -9.68 18.63 -30.63
C SER A 154 -10.92 19.45 -31.03
N SER A 155 -11.27 20.46 -30.23
CA SER A 155 -12.47 21.30 -30.41
C SER A 155 -12.18 22.67 -31.01
N GLY A 156 -10.91 23.06 -31.13
CA GLY A 156 -10.45 24.31 -31.76
C GLY A 156 -9.77 24.03 -33.09
#